data_AF-A0A9R1IYJ1-F1
#
_entry.id   AF-A0A9R1IYJ1-F1
#
_cell.length_a   1.000
_cell.length_b   1.000
_cell.length_c   1.000
_cell.angle_alpha   90.00
_cell.angle_beta   90.00
_cell.angle_gamma   90.00
#
_symmetry.space_group_name_H-M   'P 1'
#
loop_
_entity.id
_entity.type
_entity.pdbx_description
1 polymer ?
#
loop_
_entity_poly.entity_id
_entity_poly.type
_entity_poly.pdbx_seq_one_letter_code
_entity_poly.pdbx_strand_id
1 'polypeptide(L)'
;KVWVLEEMKLPVVSLSSELESKKILLKSPWEILQRPAGTGAIFSSLSSNKILESFNAMGIEYVQICSLSNELVLGHPLLFGAASSRSVDVGVKLRKTSGKTEDGFDLILSIDHLNKMCRDVAKARFSAHPEQHEHVEHVDGQWVTVQPEAANSHRLSTDVTSVLDSCSPDKLCVMEIVE
;
A
#
# COMPACT_ATOMS: atom_id res chain seq x y z
N LYS A 1 -6.95 14.14 17.22
CA LYS A 1 -5.52 14.34 16.85
C LYS A 1 -5.37 14.06 15.36
N VAL A 2 -4.52 14.80 14.65
CA VAL A 2 -4.29 14.61 13.21
C VAL A 2 -2.80 14.35 13.00
N TRP A 3 -2.47 13.32 12.23
CA TRP A 3 -1.12 13.00 11.83
C TRP A 3 -1.03 13.09 10.31
N VAL A 4 0.04 13.72 9.83
CA VAL A 4 0.35 13.80 8.40
C VAL A 4 1.66 13.06 8.20
N LEU A 5 1.66 12.08 7.30
CA LEU A 5 2.81 11.24 6.99
C LEU A 5 3.19 11.45 5.53
N GLU A 6 4.49 11.46 5.25
CA GLU A 6 4.97 11.45 3.87
C GLU A 6 4.72 10.08 3.23
N GLU A 7 4.35 10.09 1.95
CA GLU A 7 4.19 8.86 1.17
C GLU A 7 5.55 8.19 0.96
N MET A 8 5.65 6.91 1.35
CA MET A 8 6.85 6.12 1.15
C MET A 8 7.07 5.86 -0.34
N LYS A 9 8.33 5.96 -0.79
CA LYS A 9 8.73 5.71 -2.17
C LYS A 9 9.71 4.55 -2.25
N LEU A 10 9.64 3.79 -3.35
CA LEU A 10 10.55 2.71 -3.67
C LEU A 10 11.32 3.03 -4.96
N PRO A 11 12.57 2.55 -5.08
CA PRO A 11 13.32 2.67 -6.32
C PRO A 11 12.64 1.87 -7.45
N VAL A 12 12.67 2.43 -8.65
CA VAL A 12 12.30 1.70 -9.87
C VAL A 12 13.49 0.88 -10.33
N VAL A 13 13.23 -0.36 -10.74
CA VAL A 13 14.26 -1.31 -11.15
C VAL A 13 14.14 -1.62 -12.63
N SER A 14 15.25 -1.85 -13.32
CA SER A 14 15.23 -2.22 -14.73
C SER A 14 14.52 -3.56 -14.97
N LEU A 15 13.93 -3.71 -16.15
CA LEU A 15 13.65 -5.05 -16.68
C LEU A 15 14.99 -5.75 -16.90
N SER A 16 15.02 -7.07 -16.72
CA SER A 16 16.23 -7.87 -16.82
C SER A 16 17.03 -7.51 -18.09
N SER A 17 18.27 -7.04 -17.93
CA SER A 17 19.18 -6.85 -19.06
C SER A 17 20.01 -8.11 -19.30
N GLU A 18 20.79 -8.13 -20.38
CA GLU A 18 21.67 -9.24 -20.80
C GLU A 18 22.65 -9.79 -19.74
N LEU A 19 22.78 -9.15 -18.58
CA LEU A 19 23.66 -9.53 -17.47
C LEU A 19 22.95 -10.24 -16.30
N GLU A 20 21.69 -10.65 -16.45
CA GLU A 20 20.83 -11.25 -15.39
C GLU A 20 20.67 -10.42 -14.09
N SER A 21 21.19 -9.19 -14.05
CA SER A 21 21.10 -8.32 -12.88
C SER A 21 20.06 -7.22 -13.09
N LYS A 22 19.20 -7.03 -12.09
CA LYS A 22 18.25 -5.91 -12.03
C LYS A 22 18.97 -4.70 -11.46
N LYS A 23 18.92 -3.55 -12.15
CA LYS A 23 19.58 -2.31 -11.73
C LYS A 23 18.55 -1.32 -11.19
N ILE A 24 18.92 -0.53 -10.19
CA ILE A 24 18.13 0.64 -9.79
C ILE A 24 18.32 1.72 -10.85
N LEU A 25 17.22 2.27 -11.36
CA LEU A 25 17.26 3.33 -12.37
C LEU A 25 17.52 4.70 -11.73
N LEU A 26 18.27 5.53 -12.44
CA LEU A 26 18.56 6.90 -12.04
C LEU A 26 17.71 7.87 -12.86
N LYS A 27 17.16 8.89 -12.21
CA LYS A 27 16.46 9.99 -12.86
C LYS A 27 17.45 11.06 -13.34
N SER A 28 18.56 11.23 -12.63
CA SER A 28 19.70 12.07 -12.99
C SER A 28 20.98 11.49 -12.40
N PRO A 29 22.18 11.99 -12.74
CA PRO A 29 23.44 11.41 -12.27
C PRO A 29 23.60 11.32 -10.74
N TRP A 30 22.77 12.06 -9.99
CA TRP A 30 22.79 12.11 -8.52
C TRP A 30 21.40 11.84 -7.90
N GLU A 31 20.40 11.42 -8.67
CA GLU A 31 19.04 11.20 -8.18
C GLU A 31 18.52 9.83 -8.61
N ILE A 32 18.10 9.00 -7.65
CA ILE A 32 17.45 7.72 -7.91
C ILE A 32 16.03 7.96 -8.43
N LEU A 33 15.62 7.20 -9.45
CA LEU A 33 14.25 7.21 -9.92
C LEU A 33 13.36 6.41 -8.94
N GLN A 34 12.40 7.08 -8.33
CA GLN A 34 11.52 6.50 -7.32
C GLN A 34 10.04 6.69 -7.66
N ARG A 35 9.20 5.78 -7.17
CA ARG A 35 7.73 5.83 -7.29
C ARG A 35 7.06 5.51 -5.95
N PRO A 36 5.78 5.91 -5.75
CA PRO A 36 5.02 5.53 -4.57
C PRO A 36 5.07 4.03 -4.32
N ALA A 37 5.28 3.64 -3.07
CA ALA A 37 5.42 2.25 -2.62
C ALA A 37 4.10 1.46 -2.62
N GLY A 38 3.00 2.08 -3.05
CA GLY A 38 1.64 1.52 -3.01
C GLY A 38 0.96 1.68 -1.67
N THR A 39 -0.31 1.27 -1.61
CA THR A 39 -1.21 1.50 -0.46
C THR A 39 -0.81 0.66 0.75
N GLY A 40 -0.17 -0.49 0.55
CA GLY A 40 0.33 -1.34 1.63
C GLY A 40 1.48 -0.72 2.44
N ALA A 41 2.14 0.32 1.91
CA ALA A 41 3.24 0.99 2.59
C ALA A 41 2.79 1.74 3.87
N ILE A 42 1.49 1.93 4.06
CA ILE A 42 0.93 2.50 5.29
C ILE A 42 1.39 1.76 6.54
N PHE A 43 1.56 0.44 6.50
CA PHE A 43 2.02 -0.35 7.66
C PHE A 43 3.47 -0.01 8.03
N SER A 44 4.35 0.18 7.04
CA SER A 44 5.72 0.66 7.24
C SER A 44 5.74 2.07 7.84
N SER A 45 4.87 2.96 7.33
CA SER A 45 4.77 4.34 7.80
C SER A 45 4.24 4.42 9.23
N LEU A 46 3.22 3.65 9.59
CA LEU A 46 2.67 3.61 10.95
C LEU A 46 3.69 3.06 11.96
N SER A 47 4.42 2.02 11.57
CA SER A 47 5.48 1.39 12.39
C SER A 47 6.63 2.37 12.68
N SER A 48 7.11 3.07 11.65
CA SER A 48 8.28 3.95 11.76
C SER A 48 8.03 5.24 12.56
N ASN A 49 6.77 5.71 12.64
CA ASN A 49 6.41 6.99 13.23
C ASN A 49 5.84 6.89 14.66
N LYS A 50 5.92 5.72 15.32
CA LYS A 50 5.36 5.46 16.67
C LYS A 50 3.87 5.82 16.83
N ILE A 51 3.13 5.91 15.71
CA ILE A 51 1.69 6.20 15.72
C ILE A 51 0.94 5.03 16.36
N LEU A 52 1.41 3.81 16.11
CA LEU A 52 0.85 2.60 16.68
C LEU A 52 0.92 2.57 18.21
N GLU A 53 2.03 3.03 18.81
CA GLU A 53 2.13 3.19 20.27
C GLU A 53 1.09 4.18 20.80
N SER A 54 0.84 5.26 20.05
CA SER A 54 -0.20 6.23 20.39
C SER A 54 -1.60 5.64 20.29
N PHE A 55 -1.88 4.79 19.30
CA PHE A 55 -3.17 4.10 19.17
C PHE A 55 -3.41 3.16 20.35
N ASN A 56 -2.41 2.37 20.72
CA ASN A 56 -2.48 1.47 21.87
C ASN A 56 -2.67 2.25 23.19
N ALA A 57 -1.94 3.36 23.39
CA ALA A 57 -2.07 4.20 24.58
C ALA A 57 -3.43 4.91 24.69
N MET A 58 -4.11 5.16 23.55
CA MET A 58 -5.46 5.73 23.51
C MET A 58 -6.56 4.68 23.67
N GLY A 59 -6.23 3.38 23.72
CA GLY A 59 -7.22 2.31 23.79
C GLY A 59 -8.03 2.15 22.51
N ILE A 60 -7.44 2.44 21.34
CA ILE A 60 -8.10 2.20 20.05
C ILE A 60 -8.19 0.70 19.80
N GLU A 61 -9.40 0.18 19.59
CA GLU A 61 -9.64 -1.24 19.30
C GLU A 61 -9.70 -1.55 17.80
N TYR A 62 -10.15 -0.59 16.99
CA TYR A 62 -10.36 -0.77 15.55
C TYR A 62 -9.94 0.49 14.78
N VAL A 63 -9.38 0.29 13.60
CA VAL A 63 -8.92 1.35 12.69
C VAL A 63 -9.52 1.14 11.31
N GLN A 64 -10.07 2.21 10.72
CA GLN A 64 -10.49 2.22 9.31
C GLN A 64 -9.34 2.71 8.43
N ILE A 65 -9.06 1.97 7.35
CA ILE A 65 -8.08 2.30 6.32
C ILE A 65 -8.82 2.35 4.99
N CYS A 66 -8.86 3.52 4.36
CA CYS A 66 -9.70 3.77 3.19
C CYS A 66 -9.02 4.68 2.17
N SER A 67 -9.38 4.50 0.89
CA SER A 67 -8.99 5.41 -0.19
C SER A 67 -9.69 6.77 -0.02
N LEU A 68 -9.01 7.84 -0.46
CA LEU A 68 -9.63 9.14 -0.62
C LEU A 68 -10.56 9.11 -1.85
N SER A 69 -11.83 8.74 -1.63
CA SER A 69 -12.89 8.81 -2.65
C SER A 69 -13.89 9.93 -2.31
N ASN A 70 -14.55 10.50 -3.32
CA ASN A 70 -15.56 11.56 -3.13
C ASN A 70 -16.75 11.15 -2.24
N GLU A 71 -16.97 9.85 -2.04
CA GLU A 71 -18.08 9.29 -1.25
C GLU A 71 -17.59 8.57 0.03
N LEU A 72 -16.50 9.07 0.61
CA LEU A 72 -15.92 8.48 1.81
C LEU A 72 -16.81 8.71 3.04
N VAL A 73 -17.27 7.62 3.65
CA VAL A 73 -17.94 7.66 4.96
C VAL A 73 -16.97 7.14 6.03
N LEU A 74 -16.35 8.08 6.73
CA LEU A 74 -15.48 7.78 7.87
C LEU A 74 -16.30 7.41 9.10
N GLY A 75 -15.87 6.37 9.81
CA GLY A 75 -16.42 6.06 11.12
C GLY A 75 -17.85 5.49 11.11
N HIS A 76 -18.28 4.83 10.03
CA HIS A 76 -19.65 4.33 9.91
C HIS A 76 -20.00 3.37 11.07
N PRO A 77 -20.94 3.71 11.98
CA PRO A 77 -21.17 2.95 13.21
C PRO A 77 -21.53 1.48 12.98
N LEU A 78 -22.31 1.17 11.93
CA LEU A 78 -22.65 -0.21 11.60
C LEU A 78 -21.43 -1.04 11.20
N LEU A 79 -20.43 -0.42 10.55
CA LEU A 79 -19.24 -1.14 10.09
C LEU A 79 -18.38 -1.54 11.30
N PHE A 80 -18.12 -0.58 12.20
CA PHE A 80 -17.39 -0.84 13.44
C PHE A 80 -18.17 -1.76 14.38
N GLY A 81 -19.49 -1.58 14.50
CA GLY A 81 -20.34 -2.44 15.33
C GLY A 81 -20.40 -3.88 14.82
N ALA A 82 -20.49 -4.09 13.50
CA ALA A 82 -20.43 -5.42 12.90
C ALA A 82 -19.07 -6.08 13.13
N ALA A 83 -17.97 -5.33 12.96
CA ALA A 83 -16.62 -5.85 13.21
C ALA A 83 -16.42 -6.24 14.68
N SER A 84 -16.79 -5.35 15.61
CA SER A 84 -16.64 -5.54 17.05
C SER A 84 -17.51 -6.69 17.58
N SER A 85 -18.79 -6.75 17.20
CA SER A 85 -19.73 -7.80 17.66
C SER A 85 -19.31 -9.23 17.26
N ARG A 86 -18.53 -9.35 16.19
CA ARG A 86 -18.00 -10.63 15.68
C ARG A 86 -16.53 -10.84 16.03
N SER A 87 -15.90 -9.87 16.70
CA SER A 87 -14.48 -9.88 17.07
C SER A 87 -13.58 -10.27 15.89
N VAL A 88 -13.84 -9.65 14.73
CA VAL A 88 -13.09 -9.89 13.49
C VAL A 88 -11.78 -9.12 13.50
N ASP A 89 -10.80 -9.65 12.77
CA ASP A 89 -9.50 -9.01 12.55
C ASP A 89 -9.54 -8.07 11.36
N VAL A 90 -10.30 -8.45 10.32
CA VAL A 90 -10.47 -7.64 9.11
C VAL A 90 -11.95 -7.52 8.76
N GLY A 91 -12.41 -6.30 8.61
CA GLY A 91 -13.67 -5.92 7.98
C GLY A 91 -13.41 -5.34 6.60
N VAL A 92 -14.20 -5.73 5.60
CA VAL A 92 -14.16 -5.15 4.25
C VAL A 92 -15.51 -4.55 3.94
N LYS A 93 -15.55 -3.26 3.64
CA LYS A 93 -16.74 -2.63 3.10
C LYS A 93 -16.72 -2.70 1.59
N LEU A 94 -17.73 -3.35 1.03
CA LEU A 94 -17.98 -3.38 -0.41
C LEU A 94 -19.03 -2.33 -0.75
N ARG A 95 -18.83 -1.65 -1.88
CA ARG A 95 -19.82 -0.79 -2.51
C ARG A 95 -20.41 -1.52 -3.70
N LYS A 96 -21.72 -1.37 -3.89
CA LYS A 96 -22.40 -1.87 -5.08
C LYS A 96 -22.04 -0.98 -6.26
N THR A 97 -21.07 -1.41 -7.06
CA THR A 97 -20.67 -0.63 -8.24
C THR A 97 -21.64 -0.89 -9.39
N SER A 98 -22.06 0.17 -10.08
CA SER A 98 -22.95 0.10 -11.25
C SER A 98 -22.22 -0.38 -12.52
N GLY A 99 -21.27 -1.32 -12.40
CA GLY A 99 -20.46 -1.83 -13.51
C GLY A 99 -19.17 -1.05 -13.80
N LYS A 100 -18.77 -0.10 -12.95
CA LYS A 100 -17.43 0.50 -12.98
C LYS A 100 -16.59 -0.08 -11.86
N THR A 101 -15.42 -0.62 -12.18
CA THR A 101 -14.42 -1.03 -11.19
C THR A 101 -13.98 0.25 -10.47
N GLU A 102 -14.42 0.45 -9.22
CA GLU A 102 -13.83 1.50 -8.39
C GLU A 102 -12.57 0.94 -7.76
N ASP A 103 -11.43 1.60 -7.99
CA ASP A 103 -10.12 1.30 -7.36
C ASP A 103 -10.07 1.71 -5.87
N GLY A 104 -11.24 1.85 -5.22
CA GLY A 104 -11.38 2.25 -3.83
C GLY A 104 -11.34 1.04 -2.90
N PHE A 105 -10.63 1.17 -1.78
CA PHE A 105 -10.72 0.21 -0.67
C PHE A 105 -11.28 0.91 0.57
N ASP A 106 -11.97 0.14 1.40
CA ASP A 106 -12.43 0.56 2.72
C ASP A 106 -12.40 -0.65 3.66
N LEU A 107 -11.36 -0.67 4.50
CA LEU A 107 -11.01 -1.78 5.38
C LEU A 107 -11.13 -1.33 6.83
N ILE A 108 -11.63 -2.20 7.69
CA ILE A 108 -11.47 -2.08 9.14
C ILE A 108 -10.49 -3.13 9.60
N LEU A 109 -9.52 -2.75 10.44
CA LEU A 109 -8.60 -3.69 11.08
C LEU A 109 -8.75 -3.62 12.58
N SER A 110 -8.73 -4.77 13.25
CA SER A 110 -8.49 -4.81 14.70
C SER A 110 -7.10 -4.24 15.01
N ILE A 111 -6.95 -3.61 16.17
CA ILE A 111 -5.65 -3.05 16.59
C ILE A 111 -4.59 -4.15 16.68
N ASP A 112 -4.97 -5.36 17.08
CA ASP A 112 -4.09 -6.52 17.15
C ASP A 112 -3.59 -6.96 15.78
N HIS A 113 -4.48 -7.01 14.77
CA HIS A 113 -4.09 -7.34 13.42
C HIS A 113 -3.27 -6.23 12.77
N LEU A 114 -3.61 -4.95 13.02
CA LEU A 114 -2.79 -3.81 12.61
C LEU A 114 -1.38 -3.88 13.22
N ASN A 115 -1.28 -4.18 14.52
CA ASN A 115 -0.03 -4.39 15.22
C ASN A 115 0.78 -5.53 14.58
N LYS A 116 0.13 -6.64 14.21
CA LYS A 116 0.75 -7.77 13.51
C LYS A 116 1.31 -7.33 12.15
N MET A 117 0.52 -6.63 11.34
CA MET A 117 0.95 -6.15 10.01
C MET A 117 2.13 -5.18 10.09
N CYS A 118 2.12 -4.27 11.06
CA CYS A 118 3.22 -3.32 11.28
C CYS A 118 4.52 -3.99 11.77
N ARG A 119 4.44 -5.12 12.48
CA ARG A 119 5.61 -5.94 12.86
C ARG A 119 6.15 -6.76 11.70
N ASP A 120 5.26 -7.32 10.90
CA ASP A 120 5.58 -8.20 9.78
C ASP A 120 5.84 -7.43 8.46
N VAL A 121 6.12 -6.13 8.52
CA VAL A 121 6.41 -5.28 7.32
C VAL A 121 7.52 -5.88 6.44
N ALA A 122 8.51 -6.55 7.03
CA ALA A 122 9.57 -7.23 6.26
C ALA A 122 9.06 -8.41 5.41
N LYS A 123 7.87 -8.94 5.70
CA LYS A 123 7.17 -9.97 4.92
C LYS A 123 6.22 -9.38 3.87
N ALA A 124 6.18 -8.05 3.74
CA ALA A 124 5.35 -7.40 2.74
C ALA A 124 5.65 -7.96 1.35
N ARG A 125 4.59 -8.38 0.66
CA ARG A 125 4.68 -8.86 -0.72
C ARG A 125 4.71 -7.66 -1.64
N PHE A 126 5.76 -7.59 -2.45
CA PHE A 126 5.88 -6.57 -3.49
C PHE A 126 5.36 -7.14 -4.81
N SER A 127 4.49 -6.37 -5.46
CA SER A 127 4.10 -6.57 -6.85
C SER A 127 5.02 -5.76 -7.75
N ALA A 128 5.47 -6.38 -8.84
CA ALA A 128 6.28 -5.72 -9.85
C ALA A 128 5.42 -5.39 -11.07
N HIS A 129 5.25 -4.11 -11.37
CA HIS A 129 4.44 -3.62 -12.48
C HIS A 129 5.35 -3.12 -13.60
N PRO A 130 5.35 -3.74 -14.79
CA PRO A 130 6.12 -3.25 -15.94
C PRO A 130 5.68 -1.83 -16.31
N GLU A 131 6.63 -0.90 -16.38
CA GLU A 131 6.39 0.50 -16.75
C GLU A 131 7.51 1.01 -17.66
N GLN A 132 7.18 2.06 -18.42
CA GLN A 132 8.12 2.78 -19.27
C GLN A 132 8.61 4.03 -18.53
N HIS A 133 9.91 4.09 -18.28
CA HIS A 133 10.55 5.20 -17.59
C HIS A 133 11.74 5.70 -18.39
N GLU A 134 11.77 7.01 -18.67
CA GLU A 134 13.00 7.69 -19.03
C GLU A 134 13.96 7.66 -17.83
N HIS A 135 15.22 7.37 -18.08
CA HIS A 135 16.26 7.29 -17.06
C HIS A 135 17.61 7.72 -17.62
N VAL A 136 18.62 7.84 -16.77
CA VAL A 136 19.99 8.12 -17.18
C VAL A 136 20.91 6.93 -16.91
N GLU A 137 21.87 6.72 -17.80
CA GLU A 137 22.93 5.73 -17.65
C GLU A 137 24.29 6.37 -17.89
N HIS A 138 25.32 5.78 -17.28
CA HIS A 138 26.71 6.17 -17.54
C HIS A 138 27.32 5.19 -18.54
N VAL A 139 27.47 5.63 -19.78
CA VAL A 139 27.98 4.85 -20.92
C VAL A 139 29.21 5.56 -21.47
N ASP A 140 30.32 4.83 -21.65
CA ASP A 140 31.57 5.34 -22.23
C ASP A 140 32.08 6.66 -21.60
N GLY A 141 31.94 6.80 -20.28
CA GLY A 141 32.41 7.99 -19.56
C GLY A 141 31.48 9.20 -19.61
N GLN A 142 30.29 9.04 -20.19
CA GLN A 142 29.30 10.11 -20.31
C GLN A 142 27.94 9.70 -19.76
N TRP A 143 27.20 10.68 -19.24
CA TRP A 143 25.82 10.50 -18.83
C TRP A 143 24.90 10.69 -20.02
N VAL A 144 24.09 9.67 -20.31
CA VAL A 144 23.18 9.65 -21.46
C VAL A 144 21.76 9.41 -20.96
N THR A 145 20.81 10.17 -21.51
CA THR A 145 19.37 9.95 -21.29
C THR A 145 18.90 8.81 -22.17
N VAL A 146 18.25 7.82 -21.57
CA VAL A 146 17.64 6.67 -22.25
C VAL A 146 16.14 6.90 -22.33
N GLN A 147 15.63 6.97 -23.57
CA GLN A 147 14.20 7.04 -23.85
C GLN A 147 13.73 5.71 -24.44
N PRO A 148 13.15 4.82 -23.62
CA PRO A 148 12.71 3.50 -24.09
C PRO A 148 11.47 3.61 -24.99
N GLU A 149 11.29 2.69 -25.94
CA GLU A 149 10.10 2.60 -26.80
C GLU A 149 9.01 1.67 -26.25
N ALA A 150 9.35 0.89 -25.22
CA ALA A 150 8.47 -0.06 -24.54
C ALA A 150 8.75 -0.05 -23.03
N ALA A 151 8.01 -0.86 -22.25
CA ALA A 151 8.34 -1.05 -20.84
C ALA A 151 9.82 -1.50 -20.71
N ASN A 152 10.57 -0.80 -19.87
CA ASN A 152 12.00 -1.01 -19.61
C ASN A 152 12.30 -1.20 -18.12
N SER A 153 11.26 -1.16 -17.27
CA SER A 153 11.41 -1.15 -15.83
C SER A 153 10.24 -1.82 -15.11
N HIS A 154 10.43 -2.10 -13.81
CA HIS A 154 9.37 -2.45 -12.89
C HIS A 154 9.24 -1.37 -11.81
N ARG A 155 8.02 -0.86 -11.64
CA ARG A 155 7.60 -0.23 -10.39
C ARG A 155 7.28 -1.31 -9.37
N LEU A 156 7.87 -1.22 -8.19
CA LEU A 156 7.54 -2.05 -7.05
C LEU A 156 6.44 -1.37 -6.24
N SER A 157 5.40 -2.11 -5.86
CA SER A 157 4.32 -1.61 -5.02
C SER A 157 3.88 -2.69 -4.02
N THR A 158 3.20 -2.25 -2.96
CA THR A 158 2.53 -3.10 -1.98
C THR A 158 1.06 -2.70 -1.91
N ASP A 159 0.19 -3.67 -1.66
CA ASP A 159 -1.25 -3.46 -1.60
C ASP A 159 -1.76 -3.60 -0.16
N VAL A 160 -2.57 -2.66 0.30
CA VAL A 160 -3.19 -2.69 1.63
C VAL A 160 -4.11 -3.90 1.80
N THR A 161 -4.69 -4.43 0.72
CA THR A 161 -5.54 -5.64 0.76
C THR A 161 -4.75 -6.90 1.06
N SER A 162 -3.41 -6.87 1.00
CA SER A 162 -2.55 -8.00 1.43
C SER A 162 -2.76 -8.41 2.89
N VAL A 163 -3.42 -7.58 3.72
CA VAL A 163 -3.87 -7.98 5.06
C VAL A 163 -4.77 -9.21 5.06
N LEU A 164 -5.50 -9.44 3.95
CA LEU A 164 -6.38 -10.59 3.76
C LEU A 164 -5.58 -11.90 3.65
N ASP A 165 -4.35 -11.87 3.12
CA ASP A 165 -3.48 -13.06 2.98
C ASP A 165 -3.13 -13.69 4.34
N SER A 166 -3.19 -12.90 5.41
CA SER A 166 -2.83 -13.31 6.77
C SER A 166 -4.00 -13.38 7.74
N CYS A 167 -5.21 -13.12 7.25
CA CYS A 167 -6.46 -13.15 8.00
C CYS A 167 -7.12 -14.52 7.82
N SER A 168 -7.56 -15.14 8.92
CA SER A 168 -8.34 -16.37 8.80
C SER A 168 -9.76 -16.05 8.32
N PRO A 169 -10.41 -16.92 7.53
CA PRO A 169 -11.75 -16.65 7.00
C PRO A 169 -12.82 -16.41 8.08
N ASP A 170 -12.69 -17.03 9.26
CA ASP A 170 -13.58 -16.84 10.41
C ASP A 170 -13.37 -15.49 11.13
N LYS A 171 -12.24 -14.84 10.87
CA LYS A 171 -11.88 -13.50 11.35
C LYS A 171 -12.06 -12.41 10.30
N LEU A 172 -12.71 -12.73 9.19
CA LEU A 172 -13.07 -11.80 8.12
C LEU A 172 -14.57 -11.49 8.17
N CYS A 173 -14.92 -10.21 8.08
CA CYS A 173 -16.29 -9.77 7.82
C CYS A 173 -16.34 -8.96 6.54
N VAL A 174 -17.30 -9.26 5.67
CA VAL A 174 -17.58 -8.48 4.46
C VAL A 174 -18.95 -7.85 4.61
N MET A 175 -19.04 -6.54 4.38
CA MET A 175 -20.28 -5.79 4.49
C MET A 175 -20.51 -5.02 3.20
N GLU A 176 -21.58 -5.37 2.49
CA GLU A 176 -22.09 -4.56 1.39
C GLU A 176 -23.00 -3.48 1.96
N ILE A 177 -22.73 -2.20 1.65
CA ILE A 177 -23.65 -1.12 1.96
C ILE A 177 -24.48 -0.83 0.70
N VAL A 178 -25.79 -1.01 0.84
CA VAL A 178 -26.77 -0.56 -0.15
C VAL A 178 -27.22 0.83 0.28
N GLU A 179 -26.81 1.85 -0.47
CA GLU A 179 -27.33 3.22 -0.33
C GLU A 179 -28.67 3.38 -1.04
#